data_AF-A0A938TV11-F1
#
_entry.id   AF-A0A938TV11-F1
#
_cell.length_a   1.000
_cell.length_b   1.000
_cell.length_c   1.000
_cell.angle_alpha   90.00
_cell.angle_beta   90.00
_cell.angle_gamma   90.00
#
_symmetry.space_group_name_H-M   'P 1'
#
loop_
_entity.id
_entity.type
_entity.pdbx_description
1 polymer ?
#
loop_
_entity_poly.entity_id
_entity_poly.type
_entity_poly.pdbx_seq_one_letter_code
_entity_poly.pdbx_strand_id
1 'polypeptide(L)'
;MATLITMEERILSALDLFRAGDDDAALGALLEFADELLPALIGVYRREDDAECRAFLVRIAWERREPETLGFIAEALNDPVEEVWQSALDGSVALASEEILDLLRAARGSVRADPSSTRRFQLCIDEAILYVDGLLQGGQRPR
;
A
#
# COMPACT_ATOMS: atom_id res chain seq x y z
N MET A 1 12.45 34.54 2.60
CA MET A 1 12.10 33.67 1.45
C MET A 1 11.95 32.27 2.01
N ALA A 2 10.72 31.75 2.09
CA ALA A 2 10.51 30.38 2.53
C ALA A 2 10.89 29.46 1.36
N THR A 3 11.82 28.54 1.58
CA THR A 3 12.13 27.49 0.62
C THR A 3 10.87 26.66 0.45
N LEU A 4 10.25 26.71 -0.72
CA LEU A 4 9.22 25.75 -1.09
C LEU A 4 9.95 24.43 -1.31
N ILE A 5 10.07 23.65 -0.24
CA ILE A 5 10.48 22.25 -0.33
C ILE A 5 9.51 21.59 -1.32
N THR A 6 10.00 20.72 -2.20
CA THR A 6 9.17 19.96 -3.14
C THR A 6 8.43 18.83 -2.42
N MET A 7 7.43 18.22 -3.05
CA MET A 7 6.76 17.05 -2.45
C MET A 7 7.72 15.87 -2.30
N GLU A 8 8.58 15.64 -3.29
CA GLU A 8 9.61 14.59 -3.25
C GLU A 8 10.59 14.78 -2.08
N GLU A 9 11.13 15.98 -1.87
CA GLU A 9 12.02 16.26 -0.75
C GLU A 9 11.36 16.02 0.62
N ARG A 10 10.04 16.25 0.74
CA ARG A 10 9.30 15.90 1.96
C ARG A 10 9.19 14.40 2.17
N ILE A 11 8.87 13.66 1.11
CA ILE A 11 8.81 12.19 1.17
C ILE A 11 10.18 11.64 1.58
N LEU A 12 11.26 12.12 0.98
CA LEU A 12 12.61 11.70 1.34
C LEU A 12 12.95 12.04 2.80
N SER A 13 12.59 13.24 3.28
CA SER A 13 12.77 13.62 4.68
C SER A 13 11.95 12.75 5.64
N ALA A 14 10.75 12.32 5.26
CA ALA A 14 9.93 11.41 6.05
C ALA A 14 10.53 10.00 6.06
N LEU A 15 11.10 9.53 4.94
CA LEU A 15 11.83 8.27 4.90
C LEU A 15 13.09 8.30 5.78
N ASP A 16 13.77 9.44 5.90
CA ASP A 16 14.90 9.57 6.83
C ASP A 16 14.45 9.48 8.30
N LEU A 17 13.28 10.02 8.64
CA LEU A 17 12.67 9.84 9.97
C LEU A 17 12.30 8.37 10.22
N PHE A 18 11.68 7.72 9.23
CA PHE A 18 11.31 6.31 9.29
C PHE A 18 12.54 5.40 9.48
N ARG A 19 13.62 5.64 8.72
CA ARG A 19 14.90 4.93 8.89
C ARG A 19 15.55 5.15 10.26
N ALA A 20 15.27 6.28 10.90
CA ALA A 20 15.72 6.56 12.26
C ALA A 20 14.84 5.88 13.33
N GLY A 21 13.78 5.17 12.93
CA GLY A 21 12.82 4.49 13.80
C GLY A 21 11.74 5.42 14.36
N ASP A 22 11.55 6.60 13.76
CA ASP A 22 10.54 7.58 14.18
C ASP A 22 9.30 7.51 13.27
N ASP A 23 8.65 6.34 13.26
CA ASP A 23 7.52 5.99 12.40
C ASP A 23 6.35 6.98 12.52
N ASP A 24 6.01 7.38 13.75
CA ASP A 24 4.91 8.29 14.03
C ASP A 24 5.20 9.69 13.45
N ALA A 25 6.43 10.17 13.58
CA ALA A 25 6.84 11.45 12.99
C ALA A 25 6.86 11.38 11.46
N ALA A 26 7.38 10.28 10.89
CA ALA A 26 7.38 10.05 9.45
C ALA A 26 5.95 10.03 8.87
N LEU A 27 5.04 9.33 9.53
CA LEU A 27 3.63 9.23 9.15
C LEU A 27 2.95 10.60 9.22
N GLY A 28 3.09 11.30 10.35
CA GLY A 28 2.53 12.63 10.56
C GLY A 28 2.99 13.63 9.49
N ALA A 29 4.27 13.57 9.10
CA ALA A 29 4.83 14.47 8.10
C ALA A 29 4.19 14.32 6.70
N LEU A 30 3.61 13.16 6.38
CA LEU A 30 3.03 12.89 5.06
C LEU A 30 1.49 12.93 5.03
N LEU A 31 0.81 12.64 6.16
CA LEU A 31 -0.65 12.68 6.20
C LEU A 31 -1.23 14.11 6.14
N GLU A 32 -0.45 15.14 6.49
CA GLU A 32 -0.93 16.53 6.52
C GLU A 32 -1.16 17.19 5.15
N PHE A 33 -0.75 16.56 4.04
CA PHE A 33 -0.78 17.17 2.70
C PHE A 33 -1.65 16.40 1.71
N ALA A 34 -2.73 17.00 1.19
CA ALA A 34 -3.75 16.30 0.40
C ALA A 34 -3.42 16.17 -1.11
N ASP A 35 -3.20 17.27 -1.83
CA ASP A 35 -3.57 17.27 -3.24
C ASP A 35 -2.47 16.85 -4.26
N GLU A 36 -1.23 16.57 -3.82
CA GLU A 36 -0.11 16.22 -4.72
C GLU A 36 0.77 15.06 -4.22
N LEU A 37 0.44 14.45 -3.09
CA LEU A 37 1.32 13.47 -2.47
C LEU A 37 1.43 12.18 -3.29
N LEU A 38 0.29 11.63 -3.74
CA LEU A 38 0.25 10.28 -4.30
C LEU A 38 1.11 10.12 -5.57
N PRO A 39 1.06 11.02 -6.58
CA PRO A 39 1.94 10.90 -7.75
C PRO A 39 3.43 10.98 -7.39
N ALA A 40 3.81 11.86 -6.46
CA ALA A 40 5.19 11.99 -6.00
C ALA A 40 5.63 10.75 -5.20
N LEU A 41 4.76 10.22 -4.35
CA LEU A 41 4.96 9.02 -3.55
C LEU A 41 5.20 7.80 -4.46
N ILE A 42 4.37 7.61 -5.49
CA ILE A 42 4.56 6.54 -6.48
C ILE A 42 5.92 6.70 -7.18
N GLY A 43 6.29 7.94 -7.52
CA GLY A 43 7.59 8.25 -8.13
C GLY A 43 8.78 7.92 -7.23
N VAL A 44 8.67 8.12 -5.91
CA VAL A 44 9.70 7.73 -4.93
C VAL A 44 9.71 6.22 -4.73
N TYR A 45 8.54 5.60 -4.54
CA TYR A 45 8.40 4.14 -4.36
C TYR A 45 9.13 3.34 -5.44
N ARG A 46 8.96 3.72 -6.71
CA ARG A 46 9.58 3.03 -7.85
C ARG A 46 11.10 3.11 -7.91
N ARG A 47 11.70 4.04 -7.18
CA ARG A 47 13.17 4.26 -7.12
C ARG A 47 13.77 3.85 -5.78
N GLU A 48 12.95 3.49 -4.81
CA GLU A 48 13.39 3.15 -3.47
C GLU A 48 13.85 1.70 -3.41
N ASP A 49 15.11 1.50 -3.04
CA ASP A 49 15.73 0.18 -2.96
C ASP A 49 15.36 -0.53 -1.65
N ASP A 50 15.16 0.24 -0.58
CA ASP A 50 14.81 -0.28 0.74
C ASP A 50 13.35 -0.78 0.78
N ALA A 51 13.18 -2.06 1.10
CA ALA A 51 11.87 -2.70 1.12
C ALA A 51 10.97 -2.22 2.27
N GLU A 52 11.54 -1.91 3.43
CA GLU A 52 10.77 -1.37 4.56
C GLU A 52 10.25 0.02 4.19
N CYS A 53 11.09 0.85 3.56
CA CYS A 53 10.68 2.15 3.04
C CYS A 53 9.60 2.01 1.97
N ARG A 54 9.72 1.07 1.03
CA ARG A 54 8.67 0.79 0.04
C ARG A 54 7.35 0.38 0.70
N ALA A 55 7.39 -0.52 1.68
CA ALA A 55 6.21 -0.96 2.43
C ALA A 55 5.55 0.19 3.19
N PHE A 56 6.35 1.07 3.78
CA PHE A 56 5.90 2.29 4.44
C PHE A 56 5.19 3.24 3.46
N LEU A 57 5.76 3.49 2.27
CA LEU A 57 5.10 4.33 1.25
C LEU A 57 3.75 3.74 0.80
N VAL A 58 3.66 2.41 0.64
CA VAL A 58 2.40 1.72 0.35
C VAL A 58 1.37 1.97 1.45
N ARG A 59 1.80 1.90 2.72
CA ARG A 59 0.95 2.21 3.87
C ARG A 59 0.39 3.62 3.82
N ILE A 60 1.24 4.62 3.60
CA ILE A 60 0.81 6.02 3.45
C ILE A 60 -0.25 6.17 2.37
N ALA A 61 -0.08 5.50 1.22
CA ALA A 61 -1.01 5.65 0.11
C ALA A 61 -2.42 5.12 0.41
N TRP A 62 -2.56 3.99 1.11
CA TRP A 62 -3.89 3.44 1.43
C TRP A 62 -4.54 4.04 2.68
N GLU A 63 -3.76 4.56 3.64
CA GLU A 63 -4.32 5.28 4.79
C GLU A 63 -5.12 6.53 4.36
N ARG A 64 -4.80 7.08 3.18
CA ARG A 64 -5.45 8.26 2.60
C ARG A 64 -6.76 7.97 1.88
N ARG A 65 -7.03 6.71 1.52
CA ARG A 65 -8.28 6.24 0.87
C ARG A 65 -8.66 7.02 -0.40
N GLU A 66 -7.68 7.50 -1.15
CA GLU A 66 -7.90 8.20 -2.42
C GLU A 66 -8.23 7.19 -3.55
N PRO A 67 -9.13 7.52 -4.51
CA PRO A 67 -9.47 6.62 -5.62
C PRO A 67 -8.26 6.16 -6.44
N GLU A 68 -7.29 7.05 -6.62
CA GLU A 68 -6.05 6.85 -7.37
C GLU A 68 -5.14 5.80 -6.71
N THR A 69 -5.36 5.46 -5.44
CA THR A 69 -4.60 4.44 -4.71
C THR A 69 -4.80 3.04 -5.28
N LEU A 70 -5.93 2.75 -5.94
CA LEU A 70 -6.22 1.40 -6.43
C LEU A 70 -5.18 0.89 -7.43
N GLY A 71 -4.76 1.74 -8.37
CA GLY A 71 -3.72 1.39 -9.34
C GLY A 71 -2.37 1.14 -8.67
N PHE A 72 -2.07 1.89 -7.61
CA PHE A 72 -0.83 1.74 -6.85
C PHE A 72 -0.82 0.47 -5.98
N ILE A 73 -1.96 0.09 -5.39
CA ILE A 73 -2.10 -1.18 -4.66
C ILE A 73 -1.89 -2.38 -5.59
N ALA A 74 -2.39 -2.32 -6.83
CA ALA A 74 -2.12 -3.35 -7.83
C ALA A 74 -0.62 -3.48 -8.13
N GLU A 75 0.09 -2.36 -8.25
CA GLU A 75 1.54 -2.34 -8.45
C GLU A 75 2.26 -2.97 -7.25
N ALA A 76 1.95 -2.52 -6.02
CA ALA A 76 2.57 -3.00 -4.80
C ALA A 76 2.30 -4.48 -4.48
N LEU A 77 1.13 -5.01 -4.84
CA LEU A 77 0.85 -6.45 -4.73
C LEU A 77 1.75 -7.30 -5.64
N ASN A 78 2.32 -6.72 -6.68
CA ASN A 78 3.28 -7.39 -7.56
C ASN A 78 4.75 -7.19 -7.13
N ASP A 79 5.02 -6.46 -6.04
CA ASP A 79 6.38 -6.33 -5.50
C ASP A 79 6.96 -7.71 -5.17
N PRO A 80 8.25 -7.97 -5.48
CA PRO A 80 8.88 -9.25 -5.17
C PRO A 80 9.13 -9.48 -3.67
N VAL A 81 9.15 -8.42 -2.85
CA VAL A 81 9.47 -8.51 -1.42
C VAL A 81 8.23 -8.66 -0.57
N GLU A 82 8.26 -9.63 0.37
CA GLU A 82 7.13 -10.00 1.24
C GLU A 82 6.50 -8.83 1.98
N GLU A 83 7.34 -8.02 2.59
CA GLU A 83 6.91 -6.89 3.40
C GLU A 83 6.11 -5.85 2.60
N VAL A 84 6.46 -5.62 1.34
CA VAL A 84 5.79 -4.64 0.48
C VAL A 84 4.42 -5.15 0.04
N TRP A 85 4.33 -6.39 -0.45
CA TRP A 85 3.03 -6.91 -0.88
C TRP A 85 2.11 -7.21 0.31
N GLN A 86 2.64 -7.46 1.51
CA GLN A 86 1.83 -7.54 2.73
C GLN A 86 1.19 -6.19 3.08
N SER A 87 1.96 -5.10 3.04
CA SER A 87 1.42 -3.74 3.23
C SER A 87 0.30 -3.43 2.22
N ALA A 88 0.43 -3.90 0.98
CA ALA A 88 -0.61 -3.75 -0.05
C ALA A 88 -1.86 -4.61 0.22
N LEU A 89 -1.70 -5.81 0.80
CA LEU A 89 -2.82 -6.64 1.25
C LEU A 89 -3.55 -6.01 2.43
N ASP A 90 -2.83 -5.45 3.40
CA ASP A 90 -3.43 -4.73 4.52
C ASP A 90 -4.27 -3.53 4.03
N GLY A 91 -3.73 -2.77 3.08
CA GLY A 91 -4.45 -1.71 2.40
C GLY A 91 -5.69 -2.20 1.67
N SER A 92 -5.59 -3.33 0.97
CA SER A 92 -6.73 -3.95 0.28
C SER A 92 -7.85 -4.32 1.26
N VAL A 93 -7.50 -4.95 2.39
CA VAL A 93 -8.45 -5.28 3.46
C VAL A 93 -9.06 -4.02 4.09
N ALA A 94 -8.27 -2.97 4.30
CA ALA A 94 -8.74 -1.72 4.90
C ALA A 94 -9.68 -0.91 3.98
N LEU A 95 -9.50 -1.00 2.66
CA LEU A 95 -10.31 -0.32 1.66
C LEU A 95 -11.61 -1.08 1.35
N ALA A 96 -11.55 -2.42 1.31
CA ALA A 96 -12.71 -3.33 1.19
C ALA A 96 -13.81 -2.86 0.22
N SER A 97 -13.47 -2.71 -1.06
CA SER A 97 -14.43 -2.42 -2.14
C SER A 97 -14.53 -3.58 -3.14
N GLU A 98 -15.54 -3.55 -4.01
CA GLU A 98 -15.69 -4.53 -5.10
C GLU A 98 -14.48 -4.49 -6.05
N GLU A 99 -13.97 -3.30 -6.36
CA GLU A 99 -12.80 -3.14 -7.22
C GLU A 99 -11.53 -3.72 -6.58
N ILE A 100 -11.37 -3.60 -5.26
CA ILE A 100 -10.29 -4.26 -4.53
C ILE A 100 -10.46 -5.78 -4.55
N LEU A 101 -11.68 -6.28 -4.39
CA LEU A 101 -11.95 -7.71 -4.44
C LEU A 101 -11.59 -8.31 -5.81
N ASP A 102 -11.92 -7.61 -6.89
CA ASP A 102 -11.53 -8.01 -8.24
C ASP A 102 -10.01 -7.97 -8.45
N LEU A 103 -9.34 -6.96 -7.89
CA LEU A 103 -7.88 -6.85 -7.90
C LEU A 103 -7.23 -8.03 -7.18
N LEU A 104 -7.68 -8.37 -5.96
CA LEU A 104 -7.18 -9.51 -5.19
C LEU A 104 -7.39 -10.84 -5.94
N ARG A 105 -8.57 -11.03 -6.55
CA ARG A 105 -8.86 -12.21 -7.38
C ARG A 105 -7.92 -12.31 -8.58
N ALA A 106 -7.61 -11.20 -9.23
CA ALA A 106 -6.67 -11.17 -10.35
C ALA A 106 -5.24 -11.51 -9.90
N ALA A 107 -4.80 -11.00 -8.76
CA ALA A 107 -3.46 -11.24 -8.23
C ALA A 107 -3.27 -12.65 -7.65
N ARG A 108 -4.34 -13.38 -7.31
CA ARG A 108 -4.28 -14.75 -6.76
C ARG A 108 -3.42 -15.73 -7.58
N GLY A 109 -3.40 -15.57 -8.90
CA GLY A 109 -2.64 -16.42 -9.82
C GLY A 109 -1.14 -16.10 -9.91
N SER A 110 -0.66 -15.06 -9.24
CA SER A 110 0.72 -14.59 -9.37
C SER A 110 1.72 -15.60 -8.81
N VAL A 111 2.77 -15.86 -9.60
CA VAL A 111 3.90 -16.71 -9.24
C VAL A 111 5.02 -15.83 -8.68
N ARG A 112 5.62 -16.25 -7.55
CA ARG A 112 6.75 -15.56 -6.92
C ARG A 112 8.07 -16.23 -7.28
N ALA A 113 9.18 -15.60 -6.90
CA ALA A 113 10.52 -16.06 -7.22
C ALA A 113 10.79 -17.51 -6.78
N ASP A 114 10.20 -17.93 -5.67
CA ASP A 114 10.31 -19.29 -5.15
C ASP A 114 8.95 -19.90 -4.74
N PRO A 115 8.86 -21.25 -4.64
CA PRO A 115 7.61 -21.94 -4.29
C PRO A 115 7.11 -21.70 -2.86
N SER A 116 7.99 -21.39 -1.90
CA SER A 116 7.58 -21.04 -0.53
C SER A 116 6.87 -19.69 -0.52
N SER A 117 7.50 -18.67 -1.09
CA SER A 117 6.93 -17.33 -1.23
C SER A 117 5.64 -17.34 -2.04
N THR A 118 5.56 -18.17 -3.08
CA THR A 118 4.32 -18.34 -3.87
C THR A 118 3.20 -18.90 -3.00
N ARG A 119 3.45 -19.97 -2.22
CA ARG A 119 2.46 -20.55 -1.31
C ARG A 119 2.04 -19.59 -0.22
N ARG A 120 3.01 -18.86 0.36
CA ARG A 120 2.77 -17.84 1.38
C ARG A 120 1.87 -16.72 0.85
N PHE A 121 2.18 -16.21 -0.34
CA PHE A 121 1.37 -15.20 -1.00
C PHE A 121 -0.05 -15.71 -1.32
N GLN A 122 -0.17 -16.92 -1.87
CA GLN A 122 -1.47 -17.55 -2.18
C GLN A 122 -2.33 -17.75 -0.93
N LEU A 123 -1.74 -18.15 0.20
CA LEU A 123 -2.46 -18.28 1.46
C LEU A 123 -3.01 -16.91 1.91
N CYS A 124 -2.15 -15.89 1.95
CA CYS A 124 -2.54 -14.54 2.36
C CYS A 124 -3.63 -13.94 1.48
N ILE A 125 -3.50 -14.08 0.16
CA ILE A 125 -4.47 -13.47 -0.75
C ILE A 125 -5.82 -14.20 -0.71
N ASP A 126 -5.83 -15.52 -0.52
CA ASP A 126 -7.07 -16.28 -0.32
C ASP A 126 -7.79 -15.84 0.96
N GLU A 127 -7.06 -15.63 2.05
CA GLU A 127 -7.58 -15.08 3.30
C GLU A 127 -8.16 -13.66 3.11
N ALA A 128 -7.42 -12.78 2.43
CA ALA A 128 -7.86 -11.41 2.15
C ALA A 128 -9.14 -11.38 1.29
N ILE A 129 -9.22 -12.23 0.25
CA ILE A 129 -10.42 -12.36 -0.60
C ILE A 129 -11.62 -12.77 0.24
N LEU A 130 -11.49 -13.81 1.07
CA LEU A 130 -12.59 -14.29 1.93
C LEU A 130 -13.04 -13.21 2.92
N TYR A 131 -12.10 -12.48 3.49
CA TYR A 131 -12.39 -11.42 4.45
C TYR A 131 -13.12 -10.24 3.80
N VAL A 132 -12.61 -9.73 2.67
CA VAL A 132 -13.22 -8.61 1.94
C VAL A 132 -14.60 -8.98 1.40
N ASP A 133 -14.76 -10.16 0.78
CA ASP A 133 -16.07 -10.66 0.31
C ASP A 133 -17.09 -10.75 1.46
N GLY A 134 -16.65 -11.24 2.62
CA GLY A 134 -17.47 -11.28 3.84
C GLY A 134 -17.88 -9.90 4.35
N LEU A 135 -17.00 -8.90 4.29
CA LEU A 135 -17.33 -7.51 4.66
C LEU A 135 -18.39 -6.92 3.74
N LEU A 136 -18.25 -7.12 2.42
CA LEU A 136 -19.18 -6.60 1.42
C LEU A 136 -20.58 -7.23 1.55
N GLN A 137 -20.64 -8.55 1.72
CA GLN A 137 -21.90 -9.27 1.93
C GLN A 137 -22.54 -8.95 3.29
N GLY A 138 -21.74 -8.73 4.33
CA GLY A 138 -22.19 -8.35 5.67
C GLY A 138 -22.77 -6.94 5.74
N GLY A 139 -22.24 -6.01 4.93
CA GLY A 139 -22.74 -4.63 4.78
C GLY A 139 -24.02 -4.50 3.96
N GLN A 140 -24.36 -5.51 3.14
CA GLN A 140 -25.54 -5.53 2.27
C GLN A 140 -26.84 -6.03 2.92
N ARG A 141 -26.90 -6.26 4.24
CA ARG A 141 -28.17 -6.66 4.88
C ARG A 141 -29.22 -5.54 4.79
N PRO A 142 -30.36 -5.74 4.08
CA PRO A 142 -31.46 -4.78 4.14
C PRO A 142 -32.06 -4.80 5.55
N ARG A 143 -32.34 -3.61 6.10
CA ARG A 143 -33.29 -3.46 7.22
C ARG A 143 -34.70 -3.82 6.79
#